data_AF-A0A7G9SCZ0-F1
#
_entry.id   AF-A0A7G9SCZ0-F1
#
_cell.length_a   1.000
_cell.length_b   1.000
_cell.length_c   1.000
_cell.angle_alpha   90.00
_cell.angle_beta   90.00
_cell.angle_gamma   90.00
#
_symmetry.space_group_name_H-M   'P 1'
#
loop_
_entity.id
_entity.type
_entity.pdbx_description
1 polymer ?
#
loop_
_entity_poly.entity_id
_entity_poly.type
_entity_poly.pdbx_seq_one_letter_code
_entity_poly.pdbx_strand_id
1 'polypeptide(L)' 'MDAVAGLSSDLTIILIAHRLSTVANCDRIYRLVDGRIADQGSYEQVVGPERWRGAD' A
#
# COMPACT_ATOMS: atom_id res chain seq x y z
N MET A 1 5.04 -11.04 -5.58
CA MET A 1 5.75 -9.78 -5.86
C MET A 1 6.99 -10.01 -6.72
N ASP A 2 7.45 -11.25 -6.85
CA ASP A 2 8.72 -11.61 -7.48
C ASP A 2 8.88 -11.08 -8.91
N ALA A 3 7.80 -11.09 -9.71
CA ALA A 3 7.80 -10.49 -11.05
C ALA A 3 8.01 -8.98 -11.08
N VAL A 4 7.59 -8.28 -10.01
CA VAL A 4 7.76 -6.83 -9.84
C VAL A 4 9.11 -6.51 -9.19
N ALA A 5 9.56 -7.35 -8.26
CA ALA A 5 10.82 -7.19 -7.54
C ALA A 5 12.06 -7.29 -8.46
N GLY A 6 11.93 -7.99 -9.59
CA GLY A 6 12.99 -8.08 -10.60
C GLY A 6 13.05 -6.91 -11.59
N LEU A 7 12.18 -5.91 -11.45
CA LEU A 7 12.18 -4.72 -12.30
C LEU A 7 13.30 -3.74 -11.90
N SER A 8 13.76 -2.91 -12.84
CA SER A 8 14.81 -1.91 -12.58
C SER A 8 14.42 -0.95 -11.46
N SER A 9 15.39 -0.58 -10.63
CA SER A 9 15.25 0.41 -9.54
C SER A 9 14.87 1.81 -10.02
N ASP A 10 15.04 2.10 -11.32
CA ASP A 10 14.75 3.42 -11.90
C ASP A 10 13.27 3.59 -12.29
N LEU A 11 12.43 2.60 -12.03
CA LEU A 11 11.01 2.63 -12.34
C LEU A 11 10.19 3.07 -11.13
N THR A 12 9.25 3.98 -11.36
CA THR A 12 8.18 4.26 -10.39
C THR A 12 7.04 3.27 -10.61
N ILE A 13 6.70 2.51 -9.58
CA ILE A 13 5.66 1.47 -9.66
C ILE A 13 4.46 1.91 -8.80
N ILE A 14 3.31 2.05 -9.45
CA ILE A 14 2.03 2.29 -8.76
C ILE A 14 1.27 0.97 -8.75
N LEU A 15 1.11 0.38 -7.56
CA LEU A 15 0.39 -0.87 -7.36
C LEU A 15 -0.97 -0.61 -6.71
N ILE A 16 -2.05 -1.05 -7.36
CA ILE A 16 -3.40 -1.05 -6.78
C ILE A 16 -3.73 -2.48 -6.37
N ALA A 17 -4.04 -2.69 -5.09
CA ALA A 17 -4.39 -4.00 -4.58
C ALA A 17 -5.50 -3.92 -3.53
N HIS A 18 -6.29 -4.98 -3.44
CA HIS A 18 -7.32 -5.16 -2.43
C HIS A 18 -6.88 -6.05 -1.26
N ARG A 19 -5.70 -6.65 -1.35
CA ARG A 19 -5.13 -7.50 -0.31
C ARG A 19 -3.97 -6.77 0.36
N LEU A 20 -4.03 -6.67 1.68
CA LEU A 20 -2.96 -6.06 2.48
C LEU A 20 -1.60 -6.71 2.26
N SER A 21 -1.56 -8.04 2.15
CA SER A 21 -0.32 -8.77 1.87
C SER A 21 0.35 -8.39 0.54
N THR A 22 -0.41 -7.87 -0.42
CA THR A 22 0.11 -7.44 -1.73
C THR A 22 0.80 -6.08 -1.68
N VAL A 23 0.51 -5.25 -0.68
CA VAL A 23 1.14 -3.92 -0.50
C VAL A 23 2.21 -3.89 0.59
N ALA A 24 2.45 -5.02 1.26
CA ALA A 24 3.33 -5.12 2.42
C ALA A 24 4.78 -4.67 2.16
N ASN A 25 5.29 -4.84 0.94
CA ASN A 25 6.65 -4.44 0.58
C ASN A 25 6.68 -3.17 -0.28
N CYS A 26 5.60 -2.40 -0.33
CA CYS A 26 5.62 -1.10 -1.01
C CYS A 26 6.34 -0.07 -0.13
N ASP A 27 7.16 0.78 -0.75
CA ASP A 27 7.89 1.85 -0.03
C ASP A 27 6.93 2.83 0.65
N ARG A 28 5.77 3.06 0.04
CA ARG A 28 4.72 3.94 0.54
C ARG A 28 3.35 3.43 0.14
N ILE A 29 2.40 3.54 1.07
CA ILE A 29 1.02 3.13 0.89
C ILE A 29 0.11 4.35 0.96
N TYR A 30 -0.90 4.37 0.11
CA TYR A 30 -1.98 5.35 0.10
C TYR A 30 -3.30 4.61 0.23
N ARG A 31 -4.07 4.90 1.27
CA ARG A 31 -5.42 4.35 1.43
C ARG A 31 -6.43 5.32 0.84
N LEU A 32 -7.17 4.85 -0.16
CA LEU A 32 -8.26 5.58 -0.79
C LEU A 32 -9.60 5.15 -0.19
N VAL A 33 -10.41 6.12 0.23
CA VAL A 33 -11.79 5.95 0.70
C VAL A 33 -12.62 7.09 0.09
N ASP A 34 -13.76 6.77 -0.51
CA ASP A 34 -14.67 7.74 -1.14
C ASP A 34 -13.98 8.75 -2.08
N GLY A 35 -13.03 8.26 -2.88
CA GLY A 35 -12.27 9.07 -3.84
C GLY A 35 -11.26 10.03 -3.21
N ARG A 36 -10.96 9.90 -1.91
CA ARG A 36 -10.01 10.74 -1.18
C ARG A 36 -8.92 9.89 -0.51
N ILE A 37 -7.74 10.48 -0.32
CA ILE A 37 -6.67 9.86 0.46
C ILE A 37 -7.04 9.99 1.94
N ALA A 38 -7.45 8.87 2.53
CA ALA A 38 -7.75 8.78 3.96
C ALA A 38 -6.49 8.61 4.80
N ASP A 39 -5.45 7.98 4.23
CA ASP A 39 -4.20 7.74 4.95
C ASP A 39 -2.99 7.54 4.02
N GLN A 40 -1.79 7.79 4.55
CA GLN A 40 -0.52 7.56 3.85
C GLN A 40 0.66 7.30 4.81
N GLY A 41 1.61 6.47 4.38
CA GLY A 41 2.82 6.15 5.16
C GLY A 41 3.44 4.81 4.77
N SER A 42 4.32 4.29 5.62
CA SER A 42 4.80 2.89 5.52
C SER A 42 3.65 1.91 5.75
N TYR A 43 3.90 0.62 5.48
CA TYR A 43 2.94 -0.44 5.76
C TYR A 43 2.51 -0.45 7.22
N GLU A 44 3.45 -0.40 8.17
CA GLU A 44 3.17 -0.41 9.61
C GLU A 44 2.38 0.83 10.02
N GLN A 45 2.69 1.98 9.42
CA GLN A 45 2.04 3.24 9.74
C GLN A 45 0.59 3.27 9.29
N VAL A 46 0.22 2.60 8.18
CA VAL A 46 -1.13 2.65 7.56
C VAL A 46 -1.98 1.42 7.91
N VAL A 47 -1.34 0.25 7.97
CA VAL A 47 -1.99 -1.06 8.19
C VAL A 47 -1.94 -1.49 9.66
N GLY A 48 -1.16 -0.78 10.48
CA GLY A 48 -1.05 -1.05 11.91
C GLY A 48 -2.40 -1.08 12.64
N PRO A 49 -2.47 -1.77 13.79
CA PRO A 49 -3.71 -2.16 14.46
C PRO A 49 -4.64 -0.99 14.84
N GLU A 50 -4.10 0.23 14.97
CA GLU A 50 -4.89 1.41 15.32
C GLU A 50 -5.48 2.15 14.11
N ARG A 51 -4.88 1.98 12.92
CA ARG A 51 -5.14 2.85 11.77
C ARG A 51 -5.89 2.17 10.64
N TRP A 52 -5.80 0.84 10.54
CA TRP A 52 -6.55 0.06 9.59
C TRP A 52 -7.85 -0.47 10.20
N ARG A 53 -8.93 0.28 10.00
CA ARG A 53 -10.30 -0.19 10.20
C ARG A 53 -10.83 -0.65 8.84
N GLY A 54 -10.45 -1.86 8.46
CA GLY A 54 -11.01 -2.46 7.26
C GLY A 54 -12.49 -2.73 7.48
N ALA A 55 -13.35 -1.96 6.81
CA ALA A 55 -14.81 -2.11 6.76
C ALA A 55 -15.61 -1.58 7.98
N ASP A 56 -15.50 -0.27 8.23
CA ASP A 56 -16.71 0.54 8.49
C ASP A 56 -17.13 1.20 7.17
#